data_AF-A0A1Y5H7N1-F1
#
_entry.id   AF-A0A1Y5H7N1-F1
#
_cell.length_a   1.000
_cell.length_b   1.000
_cell.length_c   1.000
_cell.angle_alpha   90.00
_cell.angle_beta   90.00
_cell.angle_gamma   90.00
#
_symmetry.space_group_name_H-M   'P 1'
#
loop_
_entity.id
_entity.type
_entity.pdbx_description
1 polymer ?
#
loop_
_entity_poly.entity_id
_entity_poly.type
_entity_poly.pdbx_seq_one_letter_code
_entity_poly.pdbx_strand_id
1 'polypeptide(L)'
;MRAFGLFSQCTMLLMILLLSGCGGQGSSDNSGSSYLSDSDAEDTLSDDSNDDTPVVDSEALRQVRGFEEDLKVWEGKLNLNPEVPSFDGTIGTISSLATDDIYVMLQSVMLTTQHAALIAIPELALSEACENLGNALAVLGCKTLLKTSNLEQLCNANVDFELFGLNFCEFINAVPVPIILPSTLPQNVESTGPWVEFALLDSNARVYNEWEGIEFDVALSEGEVSGKQVHFSIEGTVEKEGTVLTILKSKISFIYEEALSGSKIALPKNATGSLNIEFQQTMDGVITNPVFYEGAVNIDAELVDLSQSGGQGVLGVSGIDLTLDAQGEYTDYRDNVFNGSVGLPNGARDDLSLNFETRTPDDVANVTVEVTASPEEVQEGLLSLLILWDSKEYDIHYDIEQPSVVIVQNQNGVLMKIDFSKSTNAGTITKGGVVYGTIDIVNGQAVIRLVN
;
A
#
# COMPACT_ATOMS: atom_id res chain seq x y z
N MET A 1 29.33 -25.85 -18.35
CA MET A 1 29.59 -27.13 -17.63
C MET A 1 28.26 -27.59 -17.05
N ARG A 2 27.95 -28.89 -17.18
CA ARG A 2 26.67 -29.53 -16.83
C ARG A 2 26.61 -29.95 -15.35
N ALA A 3 25.43 -29.84 -14.74
CA ALA A 3 24.76 -30.75 -13.78
C ALA A 3 23.50 -29.99 -13.29
N PHE A 4 22.22 -30.34 -13.49
CA PHE A 4 21.41 -31.58 -13.58
C PHE A 4 21.37 -32.44 -12.31
N GLY A 5 20.18 -32.47 -11.71
CA GLY A 5 19.69 -33.34 -10.63
C GLY A 5 18.47 -32.66 -9.99
N LEU A 6 17.24 -32.75 -10.49
CA LEU A 6 16.36 -33.92 -10.61
C LEU A 6 16.37 -34.82 -9.36
N PHE A 7 15.45 -34.54 -8.42
CA PHE A 7 14.76 -35.58 -7.67
C PHE A 7 13.26 -35.30 -7.69
N SER A 8 12.55 -36.28 -8.24
CA SER A 8 11.11 -36.37 -8.41
C SER A 8 10.65 -37.61 -7.64
N GLN A 9 9.53 -37.45 -6.93
CA GLN A 9 8.51 -38.45 -6.58
C GLN A 9 8.84 -39.65 -5.66
N CYS A 10 8.11 -39.71 -4.54
CA CYS A 10 7.45 -40.91 -3.97
C CYS A 10 6.28 -40.41 -3.10
N THR A 11 5.02 -40.38 -3.57
CA THR A 11 3.98 -41.42 -3.42
C THR A 11 3.52 -41.68 -1.98
N MET A 12 2.29 -41.25 -1.62
CA MET A 12 1.23 -42.18 -1.18
C MET A 12 -0.14 -41.49 -1.06
N LEU A 13 -1.15 -42.21 -1.53
CA LEU A 13 -2.57 -41.88 -1.65
C LEU A 13 -3.35 -43.03 -0.99
N LEU A 14 -4.18 -42.76 0.03
CA LEU A 14 -5.30 -43.63 0.51
C LEU A 14 -6.09 -42.87 1.61
N MET A 15 -7.31 -42.36 1.41
CA MET A 15 -8.67 -42.97 1.41
C MET A 15 -9.33 -43.24 2.79
N ILE A 16 -10.53 -42.61 2.96
CA ILE A 16 -11.80 -43.11 3.56
C ILE A 16 -12.11 -42.92 5.08
N LEU A 17 -13.08 -42.03 5.33
CA LEU A 17 -14.35 -42.10 6.11
C LEU A 17 -14.56 -43.11 7.28
N LEU A 18 -15.44 -42.66 8.21
CA LEU A 18 -16.28 -43.33 9.25
C LEU A 18 -15.92 -42.85 10.68
N LEU A 19 -16.80 -42.58 11.65
CA LEU A 19 -18.26 -42.60 11.81
C LEU A 19 -18.67 -41.69 12.99
N SER A 20 -19.90 -41.22 12.88
CA SER A 20 -20.89 -40.85 13.90
C SER A 20 -20.92 -41.71 15.19
N GLY A 21 -21.31 -41.06 16.29
CA GLY A 21 -22.38 -41.56 17.18
C GLY A 21 -21.97 -42.22 18.51
N CYS A 22 -22.22 -41.53 19.63
CA CYS A 22 -22.85 -42.17 20.79
C CYS A 22 -23.53 -41.11 21.68
N GLY A 23 -24.86 -41.09 21.66
CA GLY A 23 -25.68 -40.46 22.68
C GLY A 23 -25.80 -41.36 23.91
N GLY A 24 -26.01 -40.74 25.07
CA GLY A 24 -26.22 -41.43 26.34
C GLY A 24 -27.01 -40.54 27.30
N GLN A 25 -28.32 -40.66 27.21
CA GLN A 25 -29.36 -40.09 28.07
C GLN A 25 -29.21 -40.56 29.53
N GLY A 26 -29.46 -39.67 30.49
CA GLY A 26 -29.56 -39.98 31.92
C GLY A 26 -30.40 -38.95 32.66
N SER A 27 -31.68 -39.28 32.83
CA SER A 27 -32.70 -38.55 33.59
C SER A 27 -32.56 -38.79 35.10
N SER A 28 -32.82 -37.75 35.92
CA SER A 28 -34.00 -37.67 36.83
C SER A 28 -33.70 -36.87 38.10
N ASP A 29 -34.54 -35.86 38.30
CA ASP A 29 -35.25 -35.52 39.55
C ASP A 29 -34.48 -35.47 40.88
N ASN A 30 -34.45 -34.28 41.50
CA ASN A 30 -35.14 -34.15 42.78
C ASN A 30 -35.62 -32.72 43.04
N SER A 31 -36.95 -32.58 43.09
CA SER A 31 -37.69 -31.44 43.61
C SER A 31 -37.72 -31.46 45.15
N GLY A 32 -37.54 -30.31 45.79
CA GLY A 32 -37.73 -30.14 47.23
C GLY A 32 -38.05 -28.69 47.59
N SER A 33 -39.34 -28.38 47.62
CA SER A 33 -39.94 -27.14 48.11
C SER A 33 -40.25 -27.23 49.61
N SER A 34 -40.01 -26.17 50.39
CA SER A 34 -40.93 -25.70 51.46
C SER A 34 -40.39 -24.48 52.24
N TYR A 35 -41.03 -23.33 52.00
CA TYR A 35 -41.69 -22.38 52.94
C TYR A 35 -41.33 -22.25 54.44
N LEU A 36 -41.44 -20.96 54.88
CA LEU A 36 -41.74 -20.37 56.22
C LEU A 36 -40.57 -20.23 57.21
N SER A 37 -40.46 -19.22 58.08
CA SER A 37 -40.84 -17.80 58.20
C SER A 37 -40.41 -17.37 59.63
N ASP A 38 -40.00 -16.10 59.78
CA ASP A 38 -39.94 -15.28 61.02
C ASP A 38 -39.06 -15.69 62.21
N SER A 39 -38.14 -14.79 62.59
CA SER A 39 -38.19 -14.12 63.90
C SER A 39 -37.15 -12.99 64.01
N ASP A 40 -37.63 -11.81 64.40
CA ASP A 40 -36.86 -10.65 64.84
C ASP A 40 -35.97 -10.95 66.05
N ALA A 41 -34.77 -10.37 66.07
CA ALA A 41 -34.07 -9.98 67.29
C ALA A 41 -33.11 -8.82 66.98
N GLU A 42 -33.38 -7.67 67.62
CA GLU A 42 -32.51 -6.50 67.66
C GLU A 42 -31.21 -6.76 68.43
N ASP A 43 -30.21 -5.98 68.05
CA ASP A 43 -29.14 -5.40 68.88
C ASP A 43 -27.95 -6.28 69.28
N THR A 44 -26.79 -6.03 68.66
CA THR A 44 -25.65 -5.41 69.34
C THR A 44 -24.50 -5.15 68.37
N LEU A 45 -24.10 -3.89 68.29
CA LEU A 45 -22.81 -3.45 67.76
C LEU A 45 -21.66 -4.07 68.58
N SER A 46 -20.75 -4.76 67.91
CA SER A 46 -19.34 -4.80 68.28
C SER A 46 -18.51 -4.85 67.01
N ASP A 47 -18.07 -3.65 66.65
CA ASP A 47 -16.98 -3.31 65.73
C ASP A 47 -15.68 -3.90 66.29
N ASP A 48 -15.11 -4.91 65.62
CA ASP A 48 -13.66 -5.12 65.47
C ASP A 48 -13.38 -6.41 64.68
N SER A 49 -13.31 -6.28 63.37
CA SER A 49 -12.42 -7.11 62.58
C SER A 49 -12.00 -6.32 61.35
N ASN A 50 -10.74 -5.90 61.34
CA ASN A 50 -9.99 -5.52 60.15
C ASN A 50 -10.24 -6.55 59.04
N ASP A 51 -11.21 -6.25 58.18
CA ASP A 51 -11.33 -6.89 56.89
C ASP A 51 -10.55 -6.02 55.90
N ASP A 52 -9.23 -6.20 55.89
CA ASP A 52 -8.35 -5.79 54.79
C ASP A 52 -8.62 -6.66 53.55
N THR A 53 -9.89 -6.93 53.22
CA THR A 53 -10.25 -7.29 51.85
C THR A 53 -10.11 -6.02 51.03
N PRO A 54 -9.23 -5.98 50.02
CA PRO A 54 -9.24 -4.86 49.09
C PRO A 54 -10.64 -4.78 48.51
N VAL A 55 -11.36 -3.69 48.78
CA VAL A 55 -12.64 -3.44 48.12
C VAL A 55 -12.29 -3.28 46.64
N VAL A 56 -12.47 -4.37 45.90
CA VAL A 56 -12.38 -4.38 44.44
C VAL A 56 -13.41 -3.36 43.97
N ASP A 57 -12.94 -2.25 43.40
CA ASP A 57 -13.80 -1.20 42.87
C ASP A 57 -14.79 -1.83 41.88
N SER A 58 -16.08 -1.83 42.22
CA SER A 58 -17.11 -2.54 41.46
C SER A 58 -17.22 -2.03 40.03
N GLU A 59 -16.91 -0.75 39.81
CA GLU A 59 -16.84 -0.15 38.49
C GLU A 59 -15.60 -0.60 37.72
N ALA A 60 -14.44 -0.72 38.39
CA ALA A 60 -13.24 -1.29 37.79
C ALA A 60 -13.45 -2.74 37.35
N LEU A 61 -14.07 -3.57 38.21
CA LEU A 61 -14.38 -4.96 37.87
C LEU A 61 -15.39 -5.06 36.71
N ARG A 62 -16.40 -4.18 36.67
CA ARG A 62 -17.36 -4.11 35.56
C ARG A 62 -16.66 -3.80 34.24
N GLN A 63 -15.73 -2.85 34.25
CA GLN A 63 -14.97 -2.48 33.05
C GLN A 63 -14.00 -3.58 32.60
N VAL A 64 -13.35 -4.28 33.53
CA VAL A 64 -12.50 -5.44 33.23
C VAL A 64 -13.32 -6.58 32.62
N ARG A 65 -14.52 -6.86 33.13
CA ARG A 65 -15.42 -7.86 32.55
C ARG A 65 -15.90 -7.48 31.16
N GLY A 66 -16.28 -6.21 30.97
CA GLY A 66 -16.64 -5.71 29.64
C GLY A 66 -15.50 -5.83 28.63
N PHE A 67 -14.26 -5.56 29.07
CA PHE A 67 -13.06 -5.78 28.26
C PHE A 67 -12.88 -7.27 27.87
N GLU A 68 -13.05 -8.20 28.81
CA GLU A 68 -12.98 -9.65 28.52
C GLU A 68 -14.06 -10.09 27.52
N GLU A 69 -15.30 -9.60 27.69
CA GLU A 69 -16.41 -9.89 26.78
C GLU A 69 -16.14 -9.35 25.37
N ASP A 70 -15.59 -8.14 25.26
CA ASP A 70 -15.23 -7.54 23.98
C ASP A 70 -14.10 -8.31 23.28
N LEU A 71 -13.07 -8.76 24.00
CA LEU A 71 -12.02 -9.59 23.42
C LEU A 71 -12.57 -10.92 22.87
N LYS A 72 -13.59 -11.50 23.51
CA LYS A 72 -14.24 -12.73 23.02
C LYS A 72 -14.99 -12.51 21.70
N VAL A 73 -15.52 -11.32 21.45
CA VAL A 73 -16.12 -10.98 20.14
C VAL A 73 -15.09 -11.11 19.02
N TRP A 74 -13.83 -10.81 19.32
CA TRP A 74 -12.71 -10.82 18.37
C TRP A 74 -11.95 -12.15 18.29
N GLU A 75 -12.34 -13.14 19.10
CA GLU A 75 -11.66 -14.43 19.18
C GLU A 75 -11.63 -15.11 17.79
N GLY A 76 -10.42 -15.45 17.32
CA GLY A 76 -10.20 -16.09 16.02
C GLY A 76 -10.04 -15.14 14.83
N LYS A 77 -10.44 -13.87 14.93
CA LYS A 77 -10.14 -12.83 13.93
C LYS A 77 -8.96 -11.94 14.34
N LEU A 78 -8.85 -11.65 15.62
CA LEU A 78 -7.70 -10.98 16.24
C LEU A 78 -6.82 -12.04 16.90
N ASN A 79 -5.70 -12.37 16.27
CA ASN A 79 -4.73 -13.31 16.80
C ASN A 79 -3.56 -12.56 17.45
N LEU A 80 -3.59 -12.48 18.77
CA LEU A 80 -2.56 -11.76 19.52
C LEU A 80 -1.20 -12.49 19.52
N ASN A 81 -1.09 -13.70 19.00
CA ASN A 81 0.20 -14.38 18.89
C ASN A 81 1.01 -13.77 17.72
N PRO A 82 2.21 -13.21 17.94
CA PRO A 82 3.05 -12.65 16.87
C PRO A 82 3.42 -13.68 15.79
N GLU A 83 3.46 -14.97 16.12
CA GLU A 83 3.79 -16.03 15.16
C GLU A 83 2.61 -16.39 14.24
N VAL A 84 1.42 -15.85 14.50
CA VAL A 84 0.21 -16.16 13.74
C VAL A 84 -0.48 -14.85 13.34
N PRO A 85 -0.61 -14.53 12.04
CA PRO A 85 -1.15 -13.25 11.61
C PRO A 85 -2.53 -12.93 12.21
N SER A 86 -2.65 -11.75 12.84
CA SER A 86 -3.94 -11.12 13.14
C SER A 86 -4.64 -10.67 11.85
N PHE A 87 -5.98 -10.62 11.86
CA PHE A 87 -6.78 -10.30 10.67
C PHE A 87 -6.46 -11.19 9.47
N ASP A 88 -6.15 -12.47 9.75
CA ASP A 88 -6.12 -13.63 8.85
C ASP A 88 -5.74 -13.35 7.39
N GLY A 89 -4.64 -12.61 7.20
CA GLY A 89 -4.05 -12.30 5.90
C GLY A 89 -4.27 -10.87 5.38
N THR A 90 -5.24 -10.11 5.87
CA THR A 90 -5.61 -8.79 5.31
C THR A 90 -4.54 -7.72 5.52
N ILE A 91 -4.02 -7.54 6.73
CA ILE A 91 -3.00 -6.50 6.98
C ILE A 91 -1.69 -6.85 6.28
N GLY A 92 -1.24 -8.10 6.41
CA GLY A 92 -0.08 -8.60 5.67
C GLY A 92 -0.27 -8.48 4.15
N THR A 93 -1.50 -8.61 3.66
CA THR A 93 -1.84 -8.39 2.25
C THR A 93 -1.64 -6.92 1.88
N ILE A 94 -2.27 -5.97 2.58
CA ILE A 94 -2.13 -4.54 2.29
C ILE A 94 -0.67 -4.10 2.39
N SER A 95 0.05 -4.59 3.40
CA SER A 95 1.41 -4.15 3.73
C SER A 95 2.49 -4.76 2.82
N SER A 96 2.33 -6.01 2.36
CA SER A 96 3.28 -6.65 1.44
C SER A 96 2.94 -6.46 -0.04
N LEU A 97 1.65 -6.23 -0.37
CA LEU A 97 1.17 -6.32 -1.75
C LEU A 97 0.95 -4.96 -2.44
N ALA A 98 0.79 -3.85 -1.71
CA ALA A 98 0.41 -2.57 -2.32
C ALA A 98 1.53 -1.51 -2.32
N THR A 99 2.21 -1.29 -1.20
CA THR A 99 2.95 -0.03 -1.03
C THR A 99 4.24 0.05 -1.84
N ASP A 100 5.11 -0.96 -1.78
CA ASP A 100 6.42 -0.88 -2.44
C ASP A 100 6.28 -0.95 -3.97
N ASP A 101 5.45 -1.86 -4.48
CA ASP A 101 5.25 -2.00 -5.91
C ASP A 101 4.46 -0.82 -6.50
N ILE A 102 3.36 -0.37 -5.88
CA ILE A 102 2.65 0.85 -6.33
C ILE A 102 3.60 2.05 -6.27
N TYR A 103 4.37 2.21 -5.19
CA TYR A 103 5.32 3.31 -5.06
C TYR A 103 6.37 3.28 -6.17
N VAL A 104 7.03 2.14 -6.40
CA VAL A 104 8.07 1.98 -7.42
C VAL A 104 7.50 2.16 -8.83
N MET A 105 6.32 1.62 -9.11
CA MET A 105 5.65 1.79 -10.40
C MET A 105 5.27 3.26 -10.63
N LEU A 106 4.64 3.93 -9.66
CA LEU A 106 4.29 5.35 -9.77
C LEU A 106 5.52 6.26 -9.87
N GLN A 107 6.57 5.97 -9.10
CA GLN A 107 7.87 6.65 -9.25
C GLN A 107 8.39 6.51 -10.68
N SER A 108 8.31 5.31 -11.26
CA SER A 108 8.77 5.08 -12.62
C SER A 108 7.88 5.76 -13.66
N VAL A 109 6.57 5.85 -13.44
CA VAL A 109 5.66 6.67 -14.26
C VAL A 109 6.07 8.13 -14.20
N MET A 110 6.36 8.67 -13.02
CA MET A 110 6.77 10.07 -12.89
C MET A 110 8.12 10.34 -13.57
N LEU A 111 9.09 9.41 -13.44
CA LEU A 111 10.40 9.51 -14.09
C LEU A 111 10.29 9.45 -15.62
N THR A 112 9.45 8.55 -16.13
CA THR A 112 9.29 8.38 -17.58
C THR A 112 8.45 9.50 -18.20
N THR A 113 7.53 10.09 -17.45
CA THR A 113 6.69 11.21 -17.92
C THR A 113 7.26 12.60 -17.63
N GLN A 114 8.41 12.73 -16.96
CA GLN A 114 9.04 14.02 -16.61
C GLN A 114 9.21 14.99 -17.80
N HIS A 115 9.26 14.46 -19.03
CA HIS A 115 9.34 15.25 -20.26
C HIS A 115 7.96 15.67 -20.80
N ALA A 116 6.88 15.57 -20.03
CA ALA A 116 5.53 15.96 -20.46
C ALA A 116 5.43 17.43 -20.91
N ALA A 117 6.38 18.31 -20.57
CA ALA A 117 6.47 19.62 -21.22
C ALA A 117 6.55 19.56 -22.76
N LEU A 118 7.07 18.47 -23.31
CA LEU A 118 7.16 18.24 -24.75
C LEU A 118 5.79 18.10 -25.41
N ILE A 119 4.81 17.47 -24.76
CA ILE A 119 3.45 17.37 -25.31
C ILE A 119 2.71 18.71 -25.25
N ALA A 120 3.03 19.54 -24.25
CA ALA A 120 2.42 20.87 -24.09
C ALA A 120 3.04 21.94 -25.02
N ILE A 121 4.26 21.70 -25.52
CA ILE A 121 4.98 22.63 -26.40
C ILE A 121 5.49 21.85 -27.62
N PRO A 122 4.67 21.69 -28.66
CA PRO A 122 5.00 20.88 -29.83
C PRO A 122 6.30 21.26 -30.54
N GLU A 123 6.71 22.53 -30.52
CA GLU A 123 8.00 22.96 -31.08
C GLU A 123 9.21 22.37 -30.34
N LEU A 124 9.08 22.13 -29.03
CA LEU A 124 10.13 21.47 -28.25
C LEU A 124 10.18 19.98 -28.58
N ALA A 125 9.03 19.32 -28.72
CA ALA A 125 8.98 17.91 -29.09
C ALA A 125 9.58 17.69 -30.49
N LEU A 126 9.29 18.59 -31.44
CA LEU A 126 9.89 18.55 -32.77
C LEU A 126 11.40 18.79 -32.74
N SER A 127 11.87 19.74 -31.92
CA SER A 127 13.31 19.97 -31.73
C SER A 127 14.02 18.73 -31.18
N GLU A 128 13.42 18.07 -30.18
CA GLU A 128 13.98 16.87 -29.56
C GLU A 128 14.01 15.68 -30.53
N ALA A 129 12.92 15.45 -31.27
CA ALA A 129 12.87 14.41 -32.28
C ALA A 129 13.88 14.66 -33.42
N CYS A 130 14.10 15.92 -33.81
CA CYS A 130 15.15 16.28 -34.76
C CYS A 130 16.57 15.93 -34.27
N GLU A 131 16.84 16.04 -32.96
CA GLU A 131 18.15 15.72 -32.38
C GLU A 131 18.42 14.21 -32.34
N ASN A 132 17.37 13.41 -32.24
CA ASN A 132 17.44 11.95 -32.19
C ASN A 132 17.50 11.27 -33.56
N LEU A 133 17.56 12.04 -34.66
CA LEU A 133 17.76 11.49 -35.99
C LEU A 133 19.15 10.84 -36.12
N GLY A 134 19.20 9.59 -36.57
CA GLY A 134 20.44 8.80 -36.68
C GLY A 134 21.48 9.30 -37.71
N ASN A 135 21.28 10.46 -38.34
CA ASN A 135 22.19 11.03 -39.34
C ASN A 135 22.37 12.54 -39.14
N ALA A 136 23.63 12.99 -39.02
CA ALA A 136 23.98 14.41 -38.81
C ALA A 136 23.43 15.38 -39.88
N LEU A 137 23.32 14.94 -41.14
CA LEU A 137 22.73 15.72 -42.21
C LEU A 137 21.21 15.86 -42.04
N ALA A 138 20.54 14.79 -41.59
CA ALA A 138 19.11 14.81 -41.28
C ALA A 138 18.83 15.73 -40.08
N VAL A 139 19.65 15.65 -39.02
CA VAL A 139 19.60 16.58 -37.88
C VAL A 139 19.73 18.04 -38.34
N LEU A 140 20.76 18.34 -39.16
CA LEU A 140 20.99 19.70 -39.67
C LEU A 140 19.83 20.20 -40.54
N GLY A 141 19.31 19.34 -41.41
CA GLY A 141 18.15 19.64 -42.26
C GLY A 141 16.90 19.95 -41.44
N CYS A 142 16.60 19.09 -40.47
CA CYS A 142 15.48 19.23 -39.52
C CYS A 142 15.56 20.55 -38.74
N LYS A 143 16.72 20.85 -38.14
CA LYS A 143 16.97 22.12 -37.44
C LYS A 143 16.89 23.36 -38.34
N THR A 144 17.18 23.22 -39.63
CA THR A 144 17.08 24.33 -40.59
C THR A 144 15.62 24.59 -40.95
N LEU A 145 14.84 23.53 -41.20
CA LEU A 145 13.40 23.62 -41.46
C LEU A 145 12.64 24.26 -40.30
N LEU A 146 12.97 23.87 -39.07
CA LEU A 146 12.44 24.46 -37.83
C LEU A 146 12.69 25.97 -37.69
N LYS A 147 13.78 26.49 -38.27
CA LYS A 147 14.09 27.93 -38.24
C LYS A 147 13.33 28.73 -39.30
N THR A 148 12.82 28.07 -40.34
CA THR A 148 12.22 28.72 -41.50
C THR A 148 10.71 28.59 -41.58
N SER A 149 10.12 27.65 -40.85
CA SER A 149 8.69 27.32 -40.92
C SER A 149 8.17 26.94 -39.53
N ASN A 150 6.89 27.22 -39.26
CA ASN A 150 6.22 26.78 -38.04
C ASN A 150 5.64 25.36 -38.20
N LEU A 151 5.22 24.73 -37.10
CA LEU A 151 4.75 23.34 -37.10
C LEU A 151 3.57 23.12 -38.06
N GLU A 152 2.59 24.02 -38.03
CA GLU A 152 1.41 23.92 -38.91
C GLU A 152 1.80 23.97 -40.40
N GLN A 153 2.77 24.81 -40.76
CA GLN A 153 3.32 24.85 -42.12
C GLN A 153 4.11 23.59 -42.45
N LEU A 154 4.88 23.04 -41.52
CA LEU A 154 5.67 21.82 -41.76
C LEU A 154 4.78 20.57 -41.92
N CYS A 155 3.67 20.51 -41.18
CA CYS A 155 2.76 19.36 -41.22
C CYS A 155 1.68 19.46 -42.31
N ASN A 156 1.17 20.67 -42.59
CA ASN A 156 0.02 20.86 -43.49
C ASN A 156 0.39 21.49 -44.84
N ALA A 157 1.57 22.11 -44.98
CA ALA A 157 1.97 22.56 -46.30
C ALA A 157 2.44 21.37 -47.14
N ASN A 158 2.15 21.41 -48.44
CA ASN A 158 2.88 20.66 -49.47
C ASN A 158 4.33 21.16 -49.52
N VAL A 159 5.08 21.03 -48.42
CA VAL A 159 6.52 20.99 -48.51
C VAL A 159 6.77 19.67 -49.25
N ASP A 160 7.31 19.74 -50.48
CA ASP A 160 7.70 18.57 -51.30
C ASP A 160 8.86 17.77 -50.67
N PHE A 161 8.82 17.61 -49.35
CA PHE A 161 9.80 16.93 -48.54
C PHE A 161 9.15 15.68 -47.97
N GLU A 162 8.93 14.72 -48.87
CA GLU A 162 8.57 13.36 -48.51
C GLU A 162 9.85 12.58 -48.20
N LEU A 163 10.00 12.15 -46.94
CA LEU A 163 11.06 11.22 -46.54
C LEU A 163 10.43 9.83 -46.46
N PHE A 164 10.92 8.91 -47.31
CA PHE A 164 10.41 7.53 -47.37
C PHE A 164 8.89 7.41 -47.67
N GLY A 165 8.31 8.41 -48.34
CA GLY A 165 6.88 8.45 -48.67
C GLY A 165 5.97 8.89 -47.52
N LEU A 166 6.56 9.40 -46.44
CA LEU A 166 5.84 10.07 -45.34
C LEU A 166 6.06 11.57 -45.44
N ASN A 167 5.04 12.34 -45.06
CA ASN A 167 5.24 13.78 -44.85
C ASN A 167 6.18 14.01 -43.66
N PHE A 168 6.75 15.21 -43.54
CA PHE A 168 7.75 15.50 -42.52
C PHE A 168 7.26 15.21 -41.09
N CYS A 169 6.00 15.52 -40.76
CA CYS A 169 5.47 15.28 -39.42
C CYS A 169 5.15 13.80 -39.17
N GLU A 170 4.68 13.06 -40.16
CA GLU A 170 4.52 11.60 -40.09
C GLU A 170 5.88 10.91 -39.87
N PHE A 171 6.92 11.37 -40.57
CA PHE A 171 8.27 10.85 -40.39
C PHE A 171 8.79 11.15 -38.98
N ILE A 172 8.61 12.38 -38.48
CA ILE A 172 9.08 12.77 -37.15
C ILE A 172 8.29 12.08 -36.03
N ASN A 173 6.97 11.95 -36.15
CA ASN A 173 6.15 11.22 -35.17
C ASN A 173 6.58 9.75 -35.05
N ALA A 174 7.16 9.18 -36.11
CA ALA A 174 7.70 7.83 -36.13
C ALA A 174 9.15 7.73 -35.59
N VAL A 175 9.78 8.83 -35.19
CA VAL A 175 11.12 8.82 -34.57
C VAL A 175 10.96 8.59 -33.08
N PRO A 176 11.37 7.42 -32.55
CA PRO A 176 11.35 7.18 -31.12
C PRO A 176 12.38 8.05 -30.42
N VAL A 177 11.96 8.74 -29.37
CA VAL A 177 12.84 9.57 -28.54
C VAL A 177 13.14 8.82 -27.24
N PRO A 178 14.43 8.55 -26.92
CA PRO A 178 14.78 7.89 -25.67
C PRO A 178 14.52 8.81 -24.49
N ILE A 179 13.82 8.31 -23.45
CA ILE A 179 13.52 9.10 -22.24
C ILE A 179 14.73 9.17 -21.31
N ILE A 180 15.52 8.09 -21.28
CA ILE A 180 16.71 7.94 -20.44
C ILE A 180 17.91 7.80 -21.37
N LEU A 181 18.81 8.78 -21.34
CA LEU A 181 19.98 8.78 -22.21
C LEU A 181 21.01 7.72 -21.74
N PRO A 182 21.66 6.98 -22.66
CA PRO A 182 22.63 5.93 -22.34
C PRO A 182 23.83 6.34 -21.48
N SER A 183 24.05 7.64 -21.26
CA SER A 183 25.14 8.17 -20.42
C SER A 183 24.88 8.03 -18.91
N THR A 184 23.65 7.72 -18.50
CA THR A 184 23.32 7.33 -17.11
C THR A 184 23.32 5.82 -16.90
N LEU A 185 23.39 5.04 -17.99
CA LEU A 185 23.52 3.59 -17.92
C LEU A 185 24.98 3.22 -17.63
N PRO A 186 25.24 2.22 -16.77
CA PRO A 186 26.55 1.59 -16.68
C PRO A 186 27.04 1.21 -18.08
N GLN A 187 28.31 1.47 -18.38
CA GLN A 187 28.90 1.05 -19.66
C GLN A 187 28.59 -0.44 -19.88
N ASN A 188 28.00 -0.78 -21.03
CA ASN A 188 27.57 -2.11 -21.51
C ASN A 188 26.06 -2.47 -21.41
N VAL A 189 25.16 -1.53 -21.11
CA VAL A 189 23.72 -1.73 -21.34
C VAL A 189 23.37 -1.21 -22.74
N GLU A 190 22.90 -2.09 -23.64
CA GLU A 190 22.30 -1.67 -24.92
C GLU A 190 21.08 -0.77 -24.63
N SER A 191 20.80 0.20 -25.50
CA SER A 191 19.70 1.18 -25.34
C SER A 191 18.32 0.50 -25.35
N THR A 192 17.95 -0.18 -24.27
CA THR A 192 16.67 -0.84 -24.05
C THR A 192 15.85 -0.08 -23.01
N GLY A 193 15.94 1.25 -23.01
CA GLY A 193 15.14 2.11 -22.12
C GLY A 193 13.74 2.39 -22.67
N PRO A 194 12.92 3.12 -21.92
CA PRO A 194 11.59 3.50 -22.35
C PRO A 194 11.68 4.59 -23.43
N TRP A 195 10.81 4.49 -24.43
CA TRP A 195 10.77 5.37 -25.60
C TRP A 195 9.51 6.22 -25.58
N VAL A 196 9.61 7.44 -26.11
CA VAL A 196 8.46 8.30 -26.42
C VAL A 196 8.20 8.32 -27.91
N GLU A 197 6.95 8.08 -28.29
CA GLU A 197 6.40 8.44 -29.59
C GLU A 197 5.49 9.66 -29.45
N PHE A 198 5.72 10.69 -30.27
CA PHE A 198 4.92 11.92 -30.23
C PHE A 198 3.88 11.92 -31.33
N ALA A 199 2.65 12.32 -31.00
CA ALA A 199 1.65 12.76 -31.96
C ALA A 199 1.58 14.30 -31.92
N LEU A 200 2.54 14.94 -32.59
CA LEU A 200 2.82 16.39 -32.45
C LEU A 200 1.60 17.29 -32.71
N LEU A 201 0.73 16.93 -33.65
CA LEU A 201 -0.47 17.70 -33.99
C LEU A 201 -1.59 17.54 -32.96
N ASP A 202 -1.67 16.38 -32.32
CA ASP A 202 -2.71 16.04 -31.36
C ASP A 202 -2.30 16.38 -29.92
N SER A 203 -1.06 16.87 -29.72
CA SER A 203 -0.48 17.17 -28.40
C SER A 203 -0.50 15.97 -27.46
N ASN A 204 -0.28 14.78 -28.02
CA ASN A 204 -0.25 13.52 -27.29
C ASN A 204 1.12 12.86 -27.41
N ALA A 205 1.46 11.99 -26.47
CA ALA A 205 2.62 11.11 -26.55
C ALA A 205 2.30 9.73 -25.99
N ARG A 206 3.05 8.73 -26.44
CA ARG A 206 3.02 7.38 -25.87
C ARG A 206 4.41 7.02 -25.37
N VAL A 207 4.48 6.63 -24.10
CA VAL A 207 5.65 6.06 -23.45
C VAL A 207 5.49 4.55 -23.45
N TYR A 208 6.47 3.84 -23.99
CA TYR A 208 6.44 2.38 -24.05
C TYR A 208 7.81 1.74 -23.86
N ASN A 209 7.84 0.41 -23.80
CA ASN A 209 9.02 -0.46 -23.58
C ASN A 209 9.34 -0.66 -22.09
N GLU A 210 10.44 -1.32 -21.79
CA GLU A 210 10.83 -1.72 -20.44
C GLU A 210 11.89 -0.78 -19.83
N TRP A 211 11.85 -0.59 -18.51
CA TRP A 211 12.93 -0.01 -17.72
C TRP A 211 13.00 -0.69 -16.35
N GLU A 212 14.18 -1.18 -15.98
CA GLU A 212 14.44 -1.84 -14.69
C GLU A 212 13.44 -2.98 -14.35
N GLY A 213 13.03 -3.76 -15.35
CA GLY A 213 12.06 -4.86 -15.15
C GLY A 213 10.60 -4.41 -15.06
N ILE A 214 10.34 -3.13 -15.36
CA ILE A 214 9.00 -2.54 -15.41
C ILE A 214 8.66 -2.24 -16.86
N GLU A 215 7.59 -2.83 -17.38
CA GLU A 215 7.07 -2.56 -18.73
C GLU A 215 6.08 -1.40 -18.69
N PHE A 216 6.19 -0.49 -19.65
CA PHE A 216 5.32 0.68 -19.80
C PHE A 216 4.51 0.56 -21.09
N ASP A 217 3.24 0.94 -21.00
CA ASP A 217 2.40 1.32 -22.14
C ASP A 217 1.43 2.42 -21.69
N VAL A 218 1.92 3.67 -21.74
CA VAL A 218 1.26 4.82 -21.13
C VAL A 218 1.11 5.93 -22.15
N ALA A 219 -0.10 6.46 -22.30
CA ALA A 219 -0.40 7.64 -23.09
C ALA A 219 -0.44 8.90 -22.22
N LEU A 220 0.13 9.98 -22.75
CA LEU A 220 0.02 11.32 -22.20
C LEU A 220 -0.88 12.15 -23.13
N SER A 221 -1.85 12.84 -22.56
CA SER A 221 -2.76 13.72 -23.31
C SER A 221 -3.07 15.00 -22.54
N GLU A 222 -3.46 16.04 -23.27
CA GLU A 222 -3.68 17.41 -22.78
C GLU A 222 -2.39 18.04 -22.21
N GLY A 223 -1.98 19.19 -22.75
CA GLY A 223 -0.74 19.87 -22.35
C GLY A 223 -0.99 21.35 -22.16
N GLU A 224 -1.61 21.75 -21.06
CA GLU A 224 -1.84 23.16 -20.78
C GLU A 224 -0.67 23.75 -20.01
N VAL A 225 -0.04 24.78 -20.58
CA VAL A 225 0.99 25.56 -19.89
C VAL A 225 0.35 26.76 -19.20
N SER A 226 0.39 26.78 -17.86
CA SER A 226 -0.05 27.90 -17.03
C SER A 226 1.12 28.48 -16.26
N GLY A 227 1.80 29.45 -16.86
CA GLY A 227 2.97 30.11 -16.28
C GLY A 227 4.16 29.16 -16.08
N LYS A 228 4.31 28.64 -14.86
CA LYS A 228 5.37 27.68 -14.48
C LYS A 228 4.86 26.25 -14.34
N GLN A 229 3.61 26.00 -14.68
CA GLN A 229 2.98 24.70 -14.51
C GLN A 229 2.63 24.12 -15.88
N VAL A 230 2.88 22.82 -16.04
CA VAL A 230 2.39 22.04 -17.17
C VAL A 230 1.39 21.03 -16.63
N HIS A 231 0.14 21.16 -17.06
CA HIS A 231 -0.92 20.22 -16.73
C HIS A 231 -1.04 19.18 -17.83
N PHE A 232 -1.13 17.92 -17.43
CA PHE A 232 -1.32 16.81 -18.34
C PHE A 232 -2.05 15.66 -17.68
N SER A 233 -2.56 14.78 -18.52
CA SER A 233 -3.16 13.51 -18.12
C SER A 233 -2.29 12.36 -18.62
N ILE A 234 -2.32 11.30 -17.83
CA ILE A 234 -1.69 10.00 -18.03
C ILE A 234 -2.79 8.94 -17.97
N GLU A 235 -2.78 8.03 -18.94
CA GLU A 235 -3.61 6.82 -18.95
C GLU A 235 -2.80 5.63 -19.52
N GLY A 236 -3.10 4.40 -19.11
CA GLY A 236 -2.43 3.20 -19.64
C GLY A 236 -2.00 2.22 -18.56
N THR A 237 -1.03 1.36 -18.87
CA THR A 237 -0.60 0.27 -17.99
C THR A 237 0.90 0.30 -17.70
N VAL A 238 1.23 -0.17 -16.50
CA VAL A 238 2.59 -0.38 -16.01
C VAL A 238 2.65 -1.75 -15.38
N GLU A 239 3.59 -2.59 -15.80
CA GLU A 239 3.65 -3.99 -15.39
C GLU A 239 5.03 -4.32 -14.82
N LYS A 240 5.08 -5.10 -13.73
CA LYS A 240 6.30 -5.61 -13.10
C LYS A 240 5.99 -7.01 -12.61
N GLU A 241 6.85 -7.99 -12.83
CA GLU A 241 6.69 -9.42 -12.47
C GLU A 241 5.52 -9.75 -11.50
N GLY A 242 4.39 -10.22 -12.06
CA GLY A 242 3.22 -10.64 -11.28
C GLY A 242 2.28 -9.51 -10.82
N THR A 243 2.60 -8.26 -11.13
CA THR A 243 1.92 -7.03 -10.72
C THR A 243 1.57 -6.15 -11.94
N VAL A 244 0.37 -5.59 -11.94
CA VAL A 244 -0.15 -4.69 -12.99
C VAL A 244 -0.77 -3.46 -12.33
N LEU A 245 -0.32 -2.28 -12.74
CA LEU A 245 -0.92 -0.99 -12.40
C LEU A 245 -1.55 -0.39 -13.66
N THR A 246 -2.86 -0.22 -13.64
CA THR A 246 -3.62 0.47 -14.69
C THR A 246 -3.97 1.86 -14.21
N ILE A 247 -3.56 2.89 -14.96
CA ILE A 247 -3.95 4.28 -14.75
C ILE A 247 -5.17 4.56 -15.61
N LEU A 248 -6.34 4.64 -14.98
CA LEU A 248 -7.61 4.86 -15.66
C LEU A 248 -7.79 6.33 -16.08
N LYS A 249 -7.37 7.22 -15.19
CA LYS A 249 -7.48 8.67 -15.38
C LYS A 249 -6.51 9.36 -14.45
N SER A 250 -5.95 10.47 -14.88
CA SER A 250 -5.16 11.30 -13.98
C SER A 250 -5.27 12.79 -14.31
N LYS A 251 -4.83 13.59 -13.35
CA LYS A 251 -4.61 15.02 -13.51
C LYS A 251 -3.33 15.37 -12.79
N ILE A 252 -2.25 15.53 -13.55
CA ILE A 252 -0.91 15.76 -13.02
C ILE A 252 -0.40 17.12 -13.48
N SER A 253 0.37 17.75 -12.61
CA SER A 253 0.95 19.07 -12.83
C SER A 253 2.43 19.02 -12.50
N PHE A 254 3.27 19.25 -13.50
CA PHE A 254 4.69 19.50 -13.27
C PHE A 254 4.92 20.98 -13.02
N ILE A 255 5.68 21.29 -11.96
CA ILE A 255 5.98 22.65 -11.53
C ILE A 255 7.47 22.93 -11.79
N TYR A 256 7.74 23.97 -12.57
CA TYR A 256 9.07 24.39 -12.97
C TYR A 256 9.54 25.62 -12.16
N GLU A 257 10.85 25.79 -12.00
CA GLU A 257 11.39 26.97 -11.31
C GLU A 257 11.18 28.26 -12.10
N GLU A 258 11.22 28.18 -13.42
CA GLU A 258 11.02 29.28 -14.35
C GLU A 258 9.89 28.98 -15.33
N ALA A 259 9.32 30.02 -15.93
CA ALA A 259 8.31 29.83 -16.96
C ALA A 259 8.98 29.17 -18.18
N LEU A 260 8.32 28.16 -18.76
CA LEU A 260 8.83 27.48 -19.94
C LEU A 260 8.94 28.49 -21.08
N SER A 261 10.17 28.75 -21.51
CA SER A 261 10.45 29.64 -22.64
C SER A 261 11.67 29.13 -23.42
N GLY A 262 11.46 28.82 -24.70
CA GLY A 262 12.55 28.54 -25.63
C GLY A 262 13.15 27.12 -25.58
N SER A 263 14.23 26.96 -26.36
CA SER A 263 14.77 25.72 -26.94
C SER A 263 15.46 24.73 -25.98
N LYS A 264 15.24 24.83 -24.67
CA LYS A 264 15.83 23.90 -23.69
C LYS A 264 14.82 23.55 -22.61
N ILE A 265 14.60 22.25 -22.43
CA ILE A 265 13.70 21.71 -21.42
C ILE A 265 14.41 21.81 -20.07
N ALA A 266 13.93 22.68 -19.19
CA ALA A 266 14.27 22.59 -17.77
C ALA A 266 13.55 21.36 -17.21
N LEU A 267 14.17 20.64 -16.26
CA LEU A 267 13.46 19.60 -15.53
C LEU A 267 12.46 20.22 -14.56
N PRO A 268 11.30 19.59 -14.33
CA PRO A 268 10.40 20.04 -13.28
C PRO A 268 11.03 19.81 -11.91
N LYS A 269 10.69 20.70 -10.97
CA LYS A 269 11.14 20.60 -9.58
C LYS A 269 10.19 19.75 -8.75
N ASN A 270 8.89 19.93 -8.96
CA ASN A 270 7.85 19.19 -8.24
C ASN A 270 6.85 18.61 -9.23
N ALA A 271 6.20 17.52 -8.83
CA ALA A 271 5.03 16.97 -9.49
C ALA A 271 3.91 16.85 -8.47
N THR A 272 2.71 17.33 -8.80
CA THR A 272 1.54 17.18 -7.95
C THR A 272 0.34 16.74 -8.77
N GLY A 273 -0.56 15.97 -8.19
CA GLY A 273 -1.74 15.54 -8.91
C GLY A 273 -2.51 14.42 -8.24
N SER A 274 -3.45 13.87 -9.00
CA SER A 274 -4.18 12.69 -8.61
C SER A 274 -4.34 11.71 -9.78
N LEU A 275 -4.39 10.42 -9.44
CA LEU A 275 -4.59 9.32 -10.37
C LEU A 275 -5.70 8.43 -9.83
N ASN A 276 -6.57 7.98 -10.71
CA ASN A 276 -7.44 6.84 -10.44
C ASN A 276 -6.76 5.60 -11.02
N ILE A 277 -6.53 4.61 -10.17
CA ILE A 277 -5.77 3.42 -10.53
C ILE A 277 -6.56 2.15 -10.22
N GLU A 278 -6.27 1.11 -11.00
CA GLU A 278 -6.54 -0.28 -10.67
C GLU A 278 -5.20 -0.97 -10.53
N PHE A 279 -4.94 -1.57 -9.38
CA PHE A 279 -3.73 -2.32 -9.09
C PHE A 279 -4.08 -3.78 -8.85
N GLN A 280 -3.36 -4.67 -9.52
CA GLN A 280 -3.56 -6.11 -9.41
C GLN A 280 -2.23 -6.80 -9.17
N GLN A 281 -2.17 -7.71 -8.21
CA GLN A 281 -1.00 -8.54 -7.97
C GLN A 281 -1.34 -10.02 -7.83
N THR A 282 -0.46 -10.86 -8.36
CA THR A 282 -0.52 -12.31 -8.29
C THR A 282 0.71 -12.85 -7.58
N MET A 283 0.51 -13.70 -6.57
CA MET A 283 1.61 -14.43 -5.94
C MET A 283 1.99 -15.65 -6.80
N ASP A 284 3.29 -15.87 -6.96
CA ASP A 284 3.94 -16.90 -7.77
C ASP A 284 3.10 -18.16 -8.09
N GLY A 285 2.66 -18.26 -9.36
CA GLY A 285 2.33 -19.52 -10.02
C GLY A 285 0.98 -20.17 -9.69
N VAL A 286 0.15 -19.59 -8.82
CA VAL A 286 -1.21 -20.10 -8.53
C VAL A 286 -2.24 -19.00 -8.77
N ILE A 287 -2.75 -18.96 -9.99
CA ILE A 287 -3.93 -18.17 -10.40
C ILE A 287 -5.14 -18.81 -9.74
N THR A 288 -5.41 -18.51 -8.48
CA THR A 288 -6.77 -18.68 -7.96
C THR A 288 -7.39 -17.33 -7.63
N ASN A 289 -6.74 -16.47 -6.84
CA ASN A 289 -7.31 -15.18 -6.44
C ASN A 289 -6.22 -14.09 -6.36
N PRO A 290 -6.15 -13.12 -7.30
CA PRO A 290 -5.24 -11.99 -7.19
C PRO A 290 -5.66 -11.04 -6.07
N VAL A 291 -4.72 -10.24 -5.58
CA VAL A 291 -5.03 -9.05 -4.79
C VAL A 291 -5.39 -7.92 -5.74
N PHE A 292 -6.42 -7.17 -5.40
CA PHE A 292 -6.91 -6.06 -6.19
C PHE A 292 -7.08 -4.82 -5.34
N TYR A 293 -6.72 -3.67 -5.88
CA TYR A 293 -7.00 -2.36 -5.33
C TYR A 293 -7.54 -1.45 -6.43
N GLU A 294 -8.67 -0.79 -6.17
CA GLU A 294 -9.22 0.25 -7.04
C GLU A 294 -9.47 1.50 -6.23
N GLY A 295 -8.89 2.62 -6.67
CA GLY A 295 -9.04 3.86 -5.91
C GLY A 295 -8.31 5.06 -6.48
N ALA A 296 -8.36 6.16 -5.72
CA ALA A 296 -7.66 7.38 -6.04
C ALA A 296 -6.33 7.44 -5.28
N VAL A 297 -5.27 7.89 -5.96
CA VAL A 297 -3.96 8.15 -5.41
C VAL A 297 -3.62 9.62 -5.61
N ASN A 298 -3.33 10.32 -4.53
CA ASN A 298 -2.75 11.66 -4.59
C ASN A 298 -1.22 11.53 -4.65
N ILE A 299 -0.61 12.33 -5.52
CA ILE A 299 0.85 12.45 -5.64
C ILE A 299 1.25 13.86 -5.22
N ASP A 300 2.20 13.93 -4.30
CA ASP A 300 3.07 15.08 -4.08
C ASP A 300 4.51 14.58 -4.14
N ALA A 301 5.28 15.09 -5.09
CA ALA A 301 6.59 14.57 -5.44
C ALA A 301 7.61 15.68 -5.60
N GLU A 302 8.74 15.57 -4.89
CA GLU A 302 9.93 16.41 -5.12
C GLU A 302 10.91 15.67 -6.03
N LEU A 303 11.32 16.32 -7.13
CA LEU A 303 12.27 15.77 -8.09
C LEU A 303 13.67 16.30 -7.78
N VAL A 304 14.63 15.38 -7.61
CA VAL A 304 16.02 15.73 -7.31
C VAL A 304 16.89 15.64 -8.56
N ASP A 305 17.49 16.76 -8.94
CA ASP A 305 18.45 16.85 -10.05
C ASP A 305 19.88 16.50 -9.58
N LEU A 306 20.47 15.40 -10.07
CA LEU A 306 21.88 15.03 -9.83
C LEU A 306 22.83 15.42 -10.96
N SER A 307 22.41 16.24 -11.91
CA SER A 307 23.27 16.73 -13.00
C SER A 307 24.43 17.63 -12.52
N GLN A 308 24.60 17.85 -11.20
CA GLN A 308 25.81 18.48 -10.62
C GLN A 308 27.12 17.68 -10.80
N SER A 309 27.12 16.59 -11.58
CA SER A 309 28.33 15.89 -12.03
C SER A 309 28.76 16.28 -13.46
N GLY A 310 28.92 17.59 -13.72
CA GLY A 310 29.88 18.10 -14.71
C GLY A 310 29.75 17.69 -16.19
N GLY A 311 28.56 17.31 -16.66
CA GLY A 311 28.29 17.03 -18.07
C GLY A 311 27.32 18.03 -18.69
N GLN A 312 27.63 18.56 -19.88
CA GLN A 312 26.66 19.33 -20.66
C GLN A 312 25.49 18.43 -21.07
N GLY A 313 24.28 18.75 -20.62
CA GLY A 313 23.03 18.24 -21.21
C GLY A 313 22.51 16.90 -20.70
N VAL A 314 22.75 16.56 -19.42
CA VAL A 314 22.15 15.35 -18.81
C VAL A 314 20.83 15.75 -18.15
N LEU A 315 19.71 15.37 -18.77
CA LEU A 315 18.39 15.37 -18.14
C LEU A 315 18.29 14.08 -17.33
N GLY A 316 18.32 14.16 -16.01
CA GLY A 316 18.22 12.99 -15.15
C GLY A 316 17.79 13.38 -13.75
N VAL A 317 16.60 12.93 -13.36
CA VAL A 317 16.13 12.93 -11.97
C VAL A 317 16.66 11.67 -11.31
N SER A 318 17.30 11.81 -10.16
CA SER A 318 17.91 10.67 -9.45
C SER A 318 17.04 10.04 -8.39
N GLY A 319 15.89 10.67 -8.12
CA GLY A 319 15.04 10.35 -7.00
C GLY A 319 13.78 11.19 -7.03
N ILE A 320 12.69 10.55 -6.68
CA ILE A 320 11.40 11.18 -6.44
C ILE A 320 11.03 10.75 -5.03
N ASP A 321 10.90 11.71 -4.13
CA ASP A 321 10.30 11.49 -2.83
C ASP A 321 8.79 11.70 -3.01
N LEU A 322 8.03 10.60 -3.01
CA LEU A 322 6.61 10.59 -3.29
C LEU A 322 5.81 10.41 -1.99
N THR A 323 4.93 11.35 -1.70
CA THR A 323 3.89 11.14 -0.70
C THR A 323 2.70 10.47 -1.37
N LEU A 324 2.29 9.30 -0.85
CA LEU A 324 1.15 8.53 -1.35
C LEU A 324 0.00 8.61 -0.34
N ASP A 325 -1.17 9.06 -0.79
CA ASP A 325 -2.43 8.88 -0.07
C ASP A 325 -3.38 8.19 -1.06
N ALA A 326 -3.54 6.88 -0.86
CA ALA A 326 -4.34 6.01 -1.69
C ALA A 326 -5.61 5.64 -0.94
N GLN A 327 -6.78 5.90 -1.52
CA GLN A 327 -8.08 5.58 -0.91
C GLN A 327 -8.93 4.80 -1.90
N GLY A 328 -9.49 3.68 -1.46
CA GLY A 328 -10.22 2.81 -2.37
C GLY A 328 -10.72 1.51 -1.74
N GLU A 329 -11.19 0.63 -2.62
CA GLU A 329 -11.61 -0.71 -2.28
C GLU A 329 -10.46 -1.69 -2.51
N TYR A 330 -10.23 -2.56 -1.54
CA TYR A 330 -9.21 -3.60 -1.57
C TYR A 330 -9.89 -4.96 -1.52
N THR A 331 -9.40 -5.88 -2.34
CA THR A 331 -9.77 -7.30 -2.30
C THR A 331 -8.53 -8.12 -2.01
N ASP A 332 -8.54 -8.87 -0.91
CA ASP A 332 -7.45 -9.79 -0.57
C ASP A 332 -7.54 -11.12 -1.34
N TYR A 333 -6.50 -11.96 -1.21
CA TYR A 333 -6.44 -13.26 -1.89
C TYR A 333 -7.53 -14.27 -1.44
N ARG A 334 -8.33 -13.93 -0.43
CA ARG A 334 -9.45 -14.74 0.07
C ARG A 334 -10.80 -14.17 -0.35
N ASP A 335 -10.80 -13.21 -1.27
CA ASP A 335 -11.98 -12.49 -1.76
C ASP A 335 -12.68 -11.66 -0.68
N ASN A 336 -11.98 -11.30 0.41
CA ASN A 336 -12.52 -10.33 1.36
C ASN A 336 -12.38 -8.92 0.78
N VAL A 337 -13.49 -8.19 0.77
CA VAL A 337 -13.56 -6.81 0.26
C VAL A 337 -13.67 -5.84 1.43
N PHE A 338 -12.86 -4.79 1.42
CA PHE A 338 -12.89 -3.72 2.41
C PHE A 338 -12.51 -2.38 1.80
N ASN A 339 -13.05 -1.29 2.35
CA ASN A 339 -12.60 0.05 2.02
C ASN A 339 -11.43 0.43 2.91
N GLY A 340 -10.44 1.11 2.36
CA GLY A 340 -9.32 1.58 3.16
C GLY A 340 -8.57 2.75 2.55
N SER A 341 -7.66 3.29 3.34
CA SER A 341 -6.64 4.20 2.93
C SER A 341 -5.25 3.69 3.28
N VAL A 342 -4.30 3.94 2.39
CA VAL A 342 -2.87 3.70 2.57
C VAL A 342 -2.19 5.04 2.46
N GLY A 343 -1.45 5.42 3.49
CA GLY A 343 -0.66 6.63 3.57
C GLY A 343 0.83 6.31 3.67
N LEU A 344 1.63 6.88 2.77
CA LEU A 344 3.09 7.02 2.88
C LEU A 344 3.40 8.52 2.96
N PRO A 345 3.15 9.17 4.12
CA PRO A 345 3.17 10.63 4.24
C PRO A 345 4.51 11.27 3.85
N ASN A 346 5.62 10.54 3.99
CA ASN A 346 6.97 10.99 3.65
C ASN A 346 7.73 9.95 2.78
N GLY A 347 7.00 9.18 1.97
CA GLY A 347 7.56 8.13 1.11
C GLY A 347 7.89 6.81 1.81
N ALA A 348 8.52 5.89 1.07
CA ALA A 348 8.73 4.50 1.48
C ALA A 348 9.73 4.28 2.65
N ARG A 349 10.28 5.35 3.22
CA ARG A 349 11.27 5.28 4.33
C ARG A 349 10.68 5.53 5.71
N ASP A 350 9.49 6.11 5.77
CA ASP A 350 8.80 6.47 7.01
C ASP A 350 7.64 5.51 7.28
N ASP A 351 6.99 5.71 8.43
CA ASP A 351 5.92 4.83 8.89
C ASP A 351 4.76 4.77 7.89
N LEU A 352 4.40 3.54 7.56
CA LEU A 352 3.20 3.19 6.84
C LEU A 352 1.99 3.46 7.74
N SER A 353 1.02 4.22 7.22
CA SER A 353 -0.30 4.35 7.82
C SER A 353 -1.33 3.59 6.98
N LEU A 354 -2.00 2.61 7.58
CA LEU A 354 -3.11 1.89 6.96
C LEU A 354 -4.37 2.18 7.76
N ASN A 355 -5.47 2.48 7.09
CA ASN A 355 -6.77 2.54 7.71
C ASN A 355 -7.73 1.71 6.89
N PHE A 356 -8.50 0.82 7.50
CA PHE A 356 -9.53 0.09 6.77
C PHE A 356 -10.80 -0.09 7.59
N GLU A 357 -11.91 -0.17 6.88
CA GLU A 357 -13.23 -0.41 7.44
C GLU A 357 -13.64 -1.86 7.20
N THR A 358 -14.04 -2.53 8.27
CA THR A 358 -14.59 -3.88 8.25
C THR A 358 -15.81 -3.98 9.17
N ARG A 359 -16.29 -5.19 9.44
CA ARG A 359 -17.37 -5.45 10.40
C ARG A 359 -16.86 -6.29 11.56
N THR A 360 -17.52 -6.19 12.70
CA THR A 360 -17.27 -7.09 13.82
C THR A 360 -17.51 -8.54 13.39
N PRO A 361 -16.86 -9.54 14.00
CA PRO A 361 -16.99 -10.94 13.57
C PRO A 361 -18.41 -11.52 13.63
N ASP A 362 -19.30 -10.86 14.39
CA ASP A 362 -20.73 -11.18 14.50
C ASP A 362 -21.62 -10.36 13.54
N ASP A 363 -21.02 -9.55 12.66
CA ASP A 363 -21.68 -8.70 11.66
C ASP A 363 -22.60 -7.60 12.22
N VAL A 364 -22.44 -7.23 13.50
CA VAL A 364 -23.34 -6.31 14.20
C VAL A 364 -22.91 -4.84 14.07
N ALA A 365 -21.60 -4.56 14.02
CA ALA A 365 -21.08 -3.19 13.97
C ALA A 365 -20.00 -3.02 12.90
N ASN A 366 -19.86 -1.79 12.41
CA ASN A 366 -18.71 -1.40 11.58
C ASN A 366 -17.51 -1.15 12.49
N VAL A 367 -16.33 -1.50 12.00
CA VAL A 367 -15.06 -1.42 12.71
C VAL A 367 -14.08 -0.69 11.82
N THR A 368 -13.43 0.32 12.36
CA THR A 368 -12.25 0.94 11.74
C THR A 368 -11.01 0.36 12.40
N VAL A 369 -10.07 -0.09 11.58
CA VAL A 369 -8.75 -0.55 12.03
C VAL A 369 -7.72 0.38 11.44
N GLU A 370 -6.98 1.05 12.32
CA GLU A 370 -5.84 1.88 11.95
C GLU A 370 -4.56 1.12 12.31
N VAL A 371 -3.60 1.10 11.42
CA VAL A 371 -2.30 0.47 11.62
C VAL A 371 -1.23 1.52 11.33
N THR A 372 -0.30 1.70 12.26
CA THR A 372 0.91 2.47 12.02
C THR A 372 2.10 1.57 12.26
N ALA A 373 2.97 1.44 11.25
CA ALA A 373 4.14 0.59 11.34
C ALA A 373 5.25 1.11 10.42
N SER A 374 6.48 1.12 10.91
CA SER A 374 7.66 1.27 10.07
C SER A 374 7.78 0.10 9.08
N PRO A 375 8.52 0.26 7.96
CA PRO A 375 8.79 -0.83 7.04
C PRO A 375 9.41 -2.06 7.70
N GLU A 376 10.24 -1.86 8.73
CA GLU A 376 10.86 -2.94 9.52
C GLU A 376 9.81 -3.67 10.37
N GLU A 377 8.93 -2.94 11.06
CA GLU A 377 7.83 -3.51 11.85
C GLU A 377 6.83 -4.28 10.98
N VAL A 378 6.56 -3.82 9.76
CA VAL A 378 5.75 -4.55 8.78
C VAL A 378 6.38 -5.90 8.43
N GLN A 379 7.68 -5.94 8.16
CA GLN A 379 8.39 -7.19 7.83
C GLN A 379 8.42 -8.16 9.01
N GLU A 380 8.53 -7.64 10.23
CA GLU A 380 8.57 -8.45 11.45
C GLU A 380 7.19 -8.79 12.01
N GLY A 381 6.11 -8.24 11.42
CA GLY A 381 4.74 -8.44 11.88
C GLY A 381 4.43 -7.72 13.21
N LEU A 382 5.27 -6.78 13.63
CA LEU A 382 5.20 -6.04 14.89
C LEU A 382 4.36 -4.77 14.73
N LEU A 383 3.10 -4.96 14.37
CA LEU A 383 2.19 -3.88 14.03
C LEU A 383 1.61 -3.23 15.29
N SER A 384 1.48 -1.90 15.27
CA SER A 384 0.63 -1.17 16.21
C SER A 384 -0.75 -0.97 15.59
N LEU A 385 -1.80 -1.46 16.26
CA LEU A 385 -3.17 -1.45 15.78
C LEU A 385 -4.07 -0.65 16.73
N LEU A 386 -4.85 0.26 16.15
CA LEU A 386 -5.97 0.91 16.81
C LEU A 386 -7.27 0.35 16.22
N ILE A 387 -8.09 -0.28 17.05
CA ILE A 387 -9.38 -0.84 16.65
C ILE A 387 -10.50 -0.01 17.26
N LEU A 388 -11.38 0.51 16.41
CA LEU A 388 -12.47 1.41 16.77
C LEU A 388 -13.82 0.82 16.34
N TRP A 389 -14.74 0.61 17.28
CA TRP A 389 -16.14 0.25 16.95
C TRP A 389 -17.11 0.66 18.06
N ASP A 390 -18.32 1.11 17.70
CA ASP A 390 -19.38 1.48 18.68
C ASP A 390 -18.89 2.36 19.85
N SER A 391 -18.06 3.37 19.56
CA SER A 391 -17.40 4.25 20.56
C SER A 391 -16.42 3.55 21.51
N LYS A 392 -16.01 2.32 21.18
CA LYS A 392 -14.94 1.57 21.84
C LYS A 392 -13.64 1.71 21.06
N GLU A 393 -12.55 1.75 21.80
CA GLU A 393 -11.22 1.98 21.28
C GLU A 393 -10.26 1.02 21.97
N TYR A 394 -9.49 0.29 21.17
CA TYR A 394 -8.51 -0.69 21.61
C TYR A 394 -7.18 -0.44 20.90
N ASP A 395 -6.15 -0.14 21.70
CA ASP A 395 -4.76 -0.05 21.27
C ASP A 395 -4.09 -1.40 21.51
N ILE A 396 -3.50 -1.96 20.46
CA ILE A 396 -2.79 -3.24 20.47
C ILE A 396 -1.42 -3.03 19.87
N HIS A 397 -0.38 -3.29 20.64
CA HIS A 397 0.99 -3.21 20.14
C HIS A 397 1.88 -4.27 20.76
N TYR A 398 2.97 -4.56 20.07
CA TYR A 398 4.02 -5.45 20.53
C TYR A 398 5.05 -4.67 21.35
N ASP A 399 5.62 -5.31 22.37
CA ASP A 399 6.71 -4.73 23.16
C ASP A 399 8.01 -4.76 22.34
N ILE A 400 8.54 -3.59 21.96
CA ILE A 400 9.73 -3.48 21.11
C ILE A 400 10.95 -4.20 21.73
N GLU A 401 11.06 -4.21 23.06
CA GLU A 401 12.17 -4.91 23.73
C GLU A 401 11.94 -6.43 23.82
N GLN A 402 10.68 -6.87 23.74
CA GLN A 402 10.26 -8.27 23.86
C GLN A 402 9.14 -8.58 22.86
N PRO A 403 9.45 -8.87 21.59
CA PRO A 403 8.44 -9.09 20.54
C PRO A 403 7.41 -10.21 20.82
N SER A 404 7.74 -11.14 21.73
CA SER A 404 6.80 -12.16 22.21
C SER A 404 5.70 -11.59 23.11
N VAL A 405 5.78 -10.32 23.49
CA VAL A 405 4.89 -9.69 24.45
C VAL A 405 3.94 -8.74 23.73
N VAL A 406 2.64 -8.93 23.96
CA VAL A 406 1.56 -8.12 23.41
C VAL A 406 0.88 -7.35 24.52
N ILE A 407 0.65 -6.07 24.27
CA ILE A 407 -0.05 -5.16 25.15
C ILE A 407 -1.36 -4.77 24.45
N VAL A 408 -2.47 -4.92 25.17
CA VAL A 408 -3.79 -4.49 24.73
C VAL A 408 -4.35 -3.54 25.78
N GLN A 409 -4.73 -2.35 25.35
CA GLN A 409 -5.29 -1.32 26.22
C GLN A 409 -6.59 -0.78 25.62
N ASN A 410 -7.60 -0.54 26.47
CA ASN A 410 -8.81 0.16 26.04
C ASN A 410 -8.89 1.60 26.56
N GLN A 411 -9.88 2.37 26.08
CA GLN A 411 -10.10 3.77 26.49
C GLN A 411 -10.41 3.96 27.99
N ASN A 412 -10.77 2.87 28.69
CA ASN A 412 -11.03 2.90 30.14
C ASN A 412 -9.78 2.64 30.99
N GLY A 413 -8.61 2.48 30.35
CA GLY A 413 -7.34 2.19 31.03
C GLY A 413 -7.25 0.76 31.59
N VAL A 414 -8.07 -0.17 31.08
CA VAL A 414 -7.85 -1.60 31.29
C VAL A 414 -6.69 -2.02 30.40
N LEU A 415 -5.66 -2.62 30.99
CA LEU A 415 -4.45 -3.05 30.32
C LEU A 415 -4.26 -4.55 30.49
N MET A 416 -4.13 -5.24 29.38
CA MET A 416 -3.77 -6.64 29.29
C MET A 416 -2.36 -6.75 28.72
N LYS A 417 -1.46 -7.43 29.42
CA LYS A 417 -0.11 -7.73 28.95
C LYS A 417 0.08 -9.24 28.92
N ILE A 418 0.42 -9.80 27.76
CA ILE A 418 0.57 -11.25 27.52
C ILE A 418 1.95 -11.51 26.91
N ASP A 419 2.69 -12.46 27.47
CA ASP A 419 3.95 -12.98 26.93
C ASP A 419 3.73 -14.37 26.31
N PHE A 420 3.72 -14.43 24.98
CA PHE A 420 3.53 -15.65 24.20
C PHE A 420 4.67 -16.66 24.31
N SER A 421 5.82 -16.29 24.89
CA SER A 421 6.90 -17.24 25.18
C SER A 421 6.60 -18.16 26.37
N LYS A 422 5.54 -17.88 27.14
CA LYS A 422 5.17 -18.61 28.36
C LYS A 422 3.82 -19.31 28.22
N SER A 423 3.72 -20.55 28.68
CA SER A 423 2.44 -21.29 28.69
C SER A 423 1.59 -21.04 29.94
N THR A 424 2.20 -20.73 31.09
CA THR A 424 1.50 -20.53 32.38
C THR A 424 1.90 -19.21 33.01
N ASN A 425 0.93 -18.50 33.60
CA ASN A 425 1.13 -17.12 34.05
C ASN A 425 1.77 -16.26 32.95
N ALA A 426 1.29 -16.44 31.72
CA ALA A 426 1.75 -15.74 30.53
C ALA A 426 1.47 -14.24 30.62
N GLY A 427 0.46 -13.83 31.39
CA GLY A 427 0.09 -12.43 31.47
C GLY A 427 -0.86 -12.08 32.60
N THR A 428 -1.24 -10.80 32.63
CA THR A 428 -2.18 -10.25 33.60
C THR A 428 -3.10 -9.22 32.96
N ILE A 429 -4.29 -9.08 33.51
CA ILE A 429 -5.19 -7.95 33.26
C ILE A 429 -5.14 -7.01 34.46
N THR A 430 -4.89 -5.74 34.20
CA THR A 430 -4.74 -4.71 35.21
C THR A 430 -5.59 -3.49 34.92
N LYS A 431 -5.95 -2.74 35.96
CA LYS A 431 -6.54 -1.41 35.84
C LYS A 431 -6.03 -0.54 36.98
N GLY A 432 -5.48 0.62 36.66
CA GLY A 432 -4.88 1.52 37.67
C GLY A 432 -3.77 0.84 38.49
N GLY A 433 -3.05 -0.12 37.90
CA GLY A 433 -1.98 -0.88 38.57
C GLY A 433 -2.44 -2.06 39.44
N VAL A 434 -3.75 -2.26 39.63
CA VAL A 434 -4.30 -3.42 40.37
C VAL A 434 -4.53 -4.57 39.40
N VAL A 435 -4.15 -5.79 39.79
CA VAL A 435 -4.34 -7.03 39.00
C VAL A 435 -5.75 -7.57 39.23
N TYR A 436 -6.51 -7.73 38.15
CA TYR A 436 -7.88 -8.27 38.14
C TYR A 436 -7.99 -9.63 37.47
N GLY A 437 -6.94 -10.13 36.83
CA GLY A 437 -6.93 -11.46 36.23
C GLY A 437 -5.53 -11.91 35.81
N THR A 438 -5.38 -13.23 35.68
CA THR A 438 -4.19 -13.88 35.13
C THR A 438 -4.50 -14.53 33.80
N ILE A 439 -3.47 -14.72 32.98
CA ILE A 439 -3.59 -15.27 31.63
C ILE A 439 -2.66 -16.46 31.50
N ASP A 440 -3.20 -17.59 31.06
CA ASP A 440 -2.44 -18.77 30.65
C ASP A 440 -2.54 -18.91 29.12
N ILE A 441 -1.56 -19.54 28.48
CA ILE A 441 -1.61 -19.85 27.05
C ILE A 441 -1.80 -21.34 26.87
N VAL A 442 -2.93 -21.72 26.27
CA VAL A 442 -3.31 -23.11 26.03
C VAL A 442 -3.50 -23.30 24.53
N ASN A 443 -2.70 -24.16 23.92
CA ASN A 443 -2.72 -24.42 22.47
C ASN A 443 -2.59 -23.13 21.61
N GLY A 444 -1.78 -22.17 22.07
CA GLY A 444 -1.58 -20.89 21.37
C GLY A 444 -2.69 -19.86 21.60
N GLN A 445 -3.71 -20.16 22.40
CA GLN A 445 -4.78 -19.23 22.75
C GLN A 445 -4.64 -18.70 24.18
N ALA A 446 -4.93 -17.41 24.37
CA ALA A 446 -4.93 -16.77 25.67
C ALA A 446 -6.20 -17.14 26.47
N VAL A 447 -6.04 -17.78 27.61
CA VAL A 447 -7.11 -18.13 28.54
C VAL A 447 -7.06 -17.19 29.73
N ILE A 448 -8.06 -16.31 29.82
CA ILE A 448 -8.18 -15.32 30.88
C ILE A 448 -8.88 -15.94 32.09
N ARG A 449 -8.33 -15.69 33.29
CA ARG A 449 -8.96 -16.03 34.58
C ARG A 449 -9.03 -14.79 35.44
N LEU A 450 -10.24 -14.25 35.60
CA LEU A 450 -10.46 -13.11 36.48
C LEU A 450 -10.35 -13.53 37.95
N VAL A 451 -9.82 -12.63 38.78
CA VAL A 451 -9.82 -12.74 40.23
C VAL A 451 -11.28 -12.54 40.69
N ASN A 452 -11.80 -13.51 41.45
CA ASN A 452 -13.18 -13.49 41.95
C ASN A 452 -13.40 -12.41 43.01
#